data_AF-A0A8X7Y0L4-F1
#
_entry.id   AF-A0A8X7Y0L4-F1
#
_cell.length_a   1.000
_cell.length_b   1.000
_cell.length_c   1.000
_cell.angle_alpha   90.00
_cell.angle_beta   90.00
_cell.angle_gamma   90.00
#
_symmetry.space_group_name_H-M   'P 1'
#
loop_
_entity.id
_entity.type
_entity.pdbx_description
1 polymer ?
#
loop_
_entity_poly.entity_id
_entity_poly.type
_entity_poly.pdbx_seq_one_letter_code
_entity_poly.pdbx_strand_id
1 'polypeptide(L)' 'MLNSYWYGGIKSRLNGLPSACVGDMVMATVKKGKPDLRKKVMSAVIVRQHKPWCQKDGVFIYFEDNAGVIVNPKEK' A
#
# COMPACT_ATOMS: atom_id res chain seq x y z
N MET A 1 -8.20 8.41 1.34
CA MET A 1 -8.54 7.36 0.35
C MET A 1 -7.51 7.38 -0.77
N LEU A 2 -6.60 6.41 -0.74
CA LEU A 2 -5.61 6.18 -1.78
C LEU A 2 -6.16 5.07 -2.69
N ASN A 3 -6.02 5.20 -4.01
CA ASN A 3 -6.10 4.05 -4.91
C ASN A 3 -4.68 3.50 -5.04
N SER A 4 -4.47 2.26 -4.62
CA SER A 4 -3.17 1.56 -4.72
C SER A 4 -3.14 0.68 -5.97
N TYR A 5 -2.01 0.75 -6.67
CA TYR A 5 -1.59 -0.04 -7.82
C TYR A 5 -0.30 -0.79 -7.45
N TRP A 6 0.05 -1.79 -8.24
CA TRP A 6 1.21 -2.65 -7.99
C TRP A 6 2.53 -1.86 -8.09
N TYR A 7 3.50 -2.20 -7.23
CA TYR A 7 4.90 -1.79 -7.34
C TYR A 7 5.76 -3.03 -7.66
N GLY A 8 6.83 -2.85 -8.43
CA GLY A 8 7.58 -3.94 -9.07
C GLY A 8 8.03 -5.05 -8.12
N GLY A 9 7.88 -6.31 -8.56
CA GLY A 9 8.35 -7.50 -7.84
C GLY A 9 7.29 -8.60 -7.65
N ILE A 10 6.00 -8.29 -7.82
CA ILE A 10 4.92 -9.28 -7.66
C ILE A 10 4.72 -10.04 -8.98
N LYS A 11 4.99 -11.35 -8.97
CA LYS A 11 4.63 -12.24 -10.09
C LYS A 11 3.10 -12.36 -10.15
N SER A 12 2.49 -11.77 -11.18
CA SER A 12 1.07 -11.91 -11.44
C SER A 12 0.74 -13.34 -11.89
N ARG A 13 -0.39 -13.87 -11.44
CA ARG A 13 -0.99 -15.12 -11.94
C ARG A 13 -2.22 -14.76 -12.79
N LEU A 14 -2.49 -15.55 -13.83
CA LEU A 14 -3.72 -15.40 -14.64
C LEU A 14 -4.95 -15.46 -13.72
N ASN A 15 -5.81 -14.44 -13.81
CA ASN A 15 -7.01 -14.20 -12.98
C ASN A 15 -6.77 -13.85 -11.49
N GLY A 16 -5.52 -13.64 -11.06
CA GLY A 16 -5.20 -13.17 -9.71
C GLY A 16 -5.00 -11.67 -9.67
N LEU A 17 -5.80 -10.95 -8.87
CA LEU A 17 -5.53 -9.54 -8.60
C LEU A 17 -4.26 -9.42 -7.73
N PRO A 18 -3.37 -8.47 -8.03
CA PRO A 18 -2.22 -8.22 -7.19
C PRO A 18 -2.68 -7.78 -5.80
N SER A 19 -2.11 -8.38 -4.77
CA SER A 19 -2.37 -8.05 -3.37
C SER A 19 -1.10 -7.53 -2.71
N ALA A 20 -1.28 -6.71 -1.68
CA ALA A 20 -0.21 -6.14 -0.89
C ALA A 20 -0.59 -6.24 0.60
N CYS A 21 0.40 -6.45 1.44
CA CYS A 21 0.32 -6.45 2.89
C CYS A 21 0.92 -5.15 3.44
N VAL A 22 0.74 -4.89 4.74
CA VAL A 22 1.43 -3.74 5.36
C VAL A 22 2.94 -3.97 5.29
N GLY A 23 3.70 -2.88 5.11
CA GLY A 23 5.14 -2.91 4.88
C GLY A 23 5.51 -3.00 3.41
N ASP A 24 4.59 -3.42 2.54
CA ASP A 24 4.83 -3.45 1.10
C ASP A 24 4.79 -2.03 0.52
N MET A 25 5.68 -1.80 -0.45
CA MET A 25 5.66 -0.61 -1.27
C MET A 25 4.61 -0.76 -2.37
N VAL A 26 3.79 0.27 -2.56
CA VAL A 26 2.71 0.33 -3.55
C VAL A 26 2.77 1.65 -4.32
N MET A 27 2.32 1.66 -5.57
CA MET A 27 2.12 2.90 -6.31
C MET A 27 0.72 3.41 -6.01
N ALA A 28 0.56 4.62 -5.49
CA ALA A 28 -0.75 5.14 -5.12
C ALA A 28 -1.05 6.49 -5.77
N THR A 29 -2.34 6.73 -6.03
CA THR A 29 -2.86 8.04 -6.41
C THR A 29 -3.77 8.59 -5.31
N VAL A 30 -3.71 9.91 -5.12
CA VAL A 30 -4.52 10.62 -4.13
C VAL A 30 -5.88 10.98 -4.74
N LYS A 31 -6.97 10.42 -4.19
CA LYS A 31 -8.34 10.78 -4.61
C LYS A 31 -8.83 12.09 -4.02
N LYS A 32 -8.53 12.32 -2.73
CA LYS A 32 -8.98 13.48 -1.94
C LYS A 32 -7.77 14.10 -1.24
N GLY A 33 -7.61 15.41 -1.35
CA GLY A 33 -6.47 16.15 -0.78
C GLY A 33 -6.12 17.40 -1.58
N LYS A 34 -4.89 17.91 -1.39
CA LYS A 34 -4.35 19.05 -2.13
C LYS A 34 -4.44 18.80 -3.65
N PRO A 35 -4.92 19.78 -4.44
CA PRO A 35 -5.09 19.61 -5.88
C PRO A 35 -3.79 19.26 -6.60
N ASP A 36 -2.64 19.78 -6.14
CA ASP A 36 -1.31 19.52 -6.73
C ASP A 36 -0.87 18.05 -6.67
N LEU A 37 -1.41 17.29 -5.71
CA LEU A 37 -1.07 15.88 -5.50
C LEU A 37 -2.08 14.92 -6.16
N ARG A 38 -3.18 15.44 -6.69
CA ARG A 38 -4.20 14.62 -7.35
C ARG A 38 -3.69 14.22 -8.73
N LYS A 39 -4.07 13.03 -9.20
CA LYS A 39 -3.67 12.43 -10.50
C LYS A 39 -2.18 12.11 -10.67
N LYS A 40 -1.30 12.55 -9.75
CA LYS A 40 0.11 12.12 -9.73
C LYS A 40 0.23 10.74 -9.12
N VAL A 41 0.97 9.85 -9.78
CA VAL A 41 1.33 8.53 -9.23
C VAL A 41 2.56 8.70 -8.35
N MET A 42 2.48 8.24 -7.11
CA MET A 42 3.54 8.35 -6.12
C MET A 42 3.75 7.00 -5.44
N SER A 43 4.97 6.74 -4.99
CA SER A 43 5.24 5.58 -4.15
C SER A 43 4.69 5.81 -2.74
N ALA A 44 4.09 4.78 -2.16
CA ALA A 44 3.57 4.79 -0.81
C ALA A 44 3.84 3.44 -0.14
N VAL A 45 3.86 3.44 1.19
CA VAL A 45 3.97 2.23 2.01
C VAL A 45 2.67 2.06 2.78
N ILE A 46 2.12 0.84 2.79
CA ILE A 46 0.95 0.51 3.61
C ILE A 46 1.42 0.40 5.06
N VAL A 47 0.76 1.09 6.00
CA VAL A 47 1.14 1.14 7.43
C VAL A 47 0.10 0.48 8.33
N ARG A 48 -1.17 0.47 7.92
CA ARG A 48 -2.24 -0.21 8.67
C ARG A 48 -3.19 -0.92 7.72
N GLN A 49 -3.65 -2.10 8.13
CA GLN A 49 -4.57 -2.93 7.38
C GLN A 49 -5.61 -3.56 8.31
N HIS A 50 -6.87 -3.57 7.89
CA HIS A 50 -7.96 -4.21 8.63
C HIS A 50 -7.94 -5.73 8.53
N LYS A 51 -7.42 -6.28 7.43
CA LYS A 51 -7.20 -7.71 7.30
C LYS A 51 -6.18 -8.16 8.36
N PRO A 52 -6.51 -9.10 9.25
CA PRO A 52 -5.56 -9.63 10.20
C PRO A 52 -4.45 -10.39 9.48
N TRP A 53 -3.23 -10.24 9.98
CA TRP A 53 -2.10 -11.08 9.61
C TRP A 53 -1.57 -11.85 10.81
N CYS A 54 -0.67 -12.79 10.56
CA CYS A 54 0.04 -13.50 11.61
C CYS A 54 1.42 -12.89 11.82
N GLN A 55 1.72 -12.45 13.05
CA GLN A 55 3.06 -12.06 13.45
C GLN A 55 3.93 -13.30 13.69
N LYS A 56 5.26 -13.16 13.70
CA LYS A 56 6.20 -14.26 13.94
C LYS A 56 5.93 -15.02 15.25
N ASP A 57 5.40 -14.33 16.25
CA ASP A 57 5.08 -14.88 17.56
C ASP A 57 3.70 -15.57 17.62
N GLY A 58 3.00 -15.71 16.48
CA GLY A 58 1.70 -16.39 16.38
C GLY A 58 0.49 -15.53 16.74
N VAL A 59 0.71 -14.27 17.14
CA VAL A 59 -0.36 -13.31 17.45
C VAL A 59 -0.96 -12.75 16.15
N PHE A 60 -2.30 -12.66 16.11
CA PHE A 60 -3.01 -11.99 15.03
C PHE A 60 -3.23 -10.52 15.36
N ILE A 61 -2.73 -9.62 14.50
CA ILE A 61 -2.89 -8.18 14.64
C ILE A 61 -3.80 -7.68 13.51
N TYR A 62 -4.77 -6.85 13.85
CA TYR A 62 -5.63 -6.13 12.92
C TYR A 62 -5.74 -4.67 13.34
N PHE A 63 -5.95 -3.77 12.38
CA PHE A 63 -6.18 -2.36 12.63
C PHE A 63 -7.63 -1.98 12.32
N GLU A 64 -8.10 -0.89 12.91
CA GLU A 64 -9.44 -0.37 12.65
C GLU A 64 -9.59 0.13 11.20
N ASP A 65 -8.55 0.78 10.66
CA ASP A 65 -8.57 1.40 9.33
C ASP A 65 -7.38 1.02 8.44
N ASN A 66 -7.61 1.10 7.13
CA ASN A 66 -6.56 0.94 6.13
C ASN A 66 -5.88 2.30 5.88
N ALA A 67 -4.57 2.37 6.10
CA ALA A 67 -3.81 3.60 5.94
C ALA A 67 -2.45 3.35 5.27
N GLY A 68 -2.01 4.33 4.48
CA GLY A 68 -0.71 4.32 3.81
C GLY A 68 -0.05 5.69 3.86
N VAL A 69 1.27 5.70 3.84
CA VAL A 69 2.11 6.89 3.92
C VAL A 69 2.86 7.04 2.60
N ILE A 70 2.84 8.24 2.02
CA ILE A 70 3.56 8.54 0.78
C ILE A 70 5.06 8.62 1.11
N VAL A 71 5.88 7.95 0.31
CA VAL A 71 7.33 7.95 0.44
C VAL A 71 7.97 8.53 -0.80
N ASN A 72 8.97 9.37 -0.61
CA ASN A 72 9.81 9.80 -1.72
C ASN A 72 10.88 8.73 -1.95
N PRO A 73 11.12 8.30 -3.21
CA PRO A 73 12.29 7.48 -3.50
C PRO A 73 13.52 8.29 -3.12
N LYS A 74 14.31 7.80 -2.17
CA LYS A 74 15.62 8.40 -1.89
C LYS A 74 16.53 8.08 -3.07
N GLU A 75 17.11 9.11 -3.67
CA GLU A 75 18.23 8.95 -4.59
C GLU A 75 19.32 8.14 -3.87
N LYS A 76 19.85 7.14 -4.56
CA LYS A 76 20.94 6.28 -4.08
C LYS A 76 22.27 6.96 -4.34
#